data_AF-A0AAE2V348-F1
#
_entry.id   AF-A0AAE2V348-F1
#
_cell.length_a   1.000
_cell.length_b   1.000
_cell.length_c   1.000
_cell.angle_alpha   90.00
_cell.angle_beta   90.00
_cell.angle_gamma   90.00
#
_symmetry.space_group_name_H-M   'P 1'
#
loop_
_entity.id
_entity.type
_entity.pdbx_description
1 polymer ?
#
loop_
_entity_poly.entity_id
_entity_poly.type
_entity_poly.pdbx_seq_one_letter_code
_entity_poly.pdbx_strand_id
1 'polypeptide(L)'
;MLFRLNEFLMAVSFALDFVEMDILGMASNHGKRTAYISISIAKELGLNSKELHDVAALAMLHDNGLSEYSLHEKLATKELKNAALLEGVKEHCTIGESNIKNYPLLTNVKNIIKYHHERYDGTGFFRLRGEEIPLMSQIIAIADALEKTFDLQNNNHNMQNKVCEFVRNQENISFSSRIVKAFFKVTEEEKFWMNLENSFISIELEKRIPKHSLELSFEEIHGITNVLSKIIDSKSSYTQRHSQGLSEKAAIMTDFYNLEKEEKMKLIIAADLHDIGKLAVPNDLLDKPDKLSDEEFKIIMKHPEYTRLALQEIKGFEDITEWASNHHEKLNGKGYPFGMTDKELDFNSRLMTCLDIYQALTEERPYREGLSHEKAMEILKSMMDNGFIDTKITRDIDCVFSKLS
;
A
#
# COMPACT_ATOMS: atom_id res chain seq x y z
N MET A 1 0.72 20.18 9.37
CA MET A 1 1.37 19.38 10.43
C MET A 1 2.80 19.04 10.01
N LEU A 2 3.68 18.74 10.97
CA LEU A 2 5.02 18.21 10.65
C LEU A 2 4.88 16.73 10.30
N PHE A 3 4.85 16.43 9.00
CA PHE A 3 4.68 15.08 8.46
C PHE A 3 6.04 14.39 8.32
N ARG A 4 6.17 13.21 8.95
CA ARG A 4 7.43 12.46 8.98
C ARG A 4 7.40 11.40 7.88
N LEU A 5 8.15 11.64 6.81
CA LEU A 5 8.15 10.78 5.62
C LEU A 5 8.54 9.33 5.94
N ASN A 6 9.49 9.14 6.84
CA ASN A 6 9.95 7.82 7.25
C ASN A 6 8.84 7.00 7.92
N GLU A 7 8.03 7.61 8.78
CA GLU A 7 6.93 6.91 9.47
C GLU A 7 5.88 6.47 8.45
N PHE A 8 5.49 7.38 7.55
CA PHE A 8 4.57 7.06 6.47
C PHE A 8 5.12 5.96 5.55
N LEU A 9 6.39 6.05 5.15
CA LEU A 9 7.00 5.06 4.28
C LEU A 9 7.05 3.66 4.92
N MET A 10 7.38 3.58 6.21
CA MET A 10 7.38 2.30 6.94
C MET A 10 5.97 1.73 7.10
N ALA A 11 4.97 2.57 7.36
CA ALA A 11 3.56 2.18 7.42
C ALA A 11 3.07 1.60 6.09
N VAL A 12 3.39 2.27 4.98
CA VAL A 12 3.02 1.82 3.63
C VAL A 12 3.71 0.52 3.27
N SER A 13 5.01 0.39 3.54
CA SER A 13 5.72 -0.87 3.28
C SER A 13 5.21 -2.02 4.11
N PHE A 14 4.79 -1.80 5.37
CA PHE A 14 4.14 -2.84 6.15
C PHE A 14 2.89 -3.36 5.43
N ALA A 15 2.08 -2.47 4.84
CA ALA A 15 0.89 -2.87 4.11
C ALA A 15 1.21 -3.55 2.76
N LEU A 16 2.21 -3.05 2.02
CA LEU A 16 2.63 -3.61 0.73
C LEU A 16 3.33 -4.97 0.87
N ASP A 17 4.06 -5.22 1.96
CA ASP A 17 4.70 -6.51 2.23
C ASP A 17 3.70 -7.67 2.12
N PHE A 18 2.43 -7.45 2.52
CA PHE A 18 1.39 -8.46 2.40
C PHE A 18 0.92 -8.68 0.97
N VAL A 19 0.89 -7.63 0.15
CA VAL A 19 0.58 -7.75 -1.28
C VAL A 19 1.62 -8.63 -1.97
N GLU A 20 2.90 -8.38 -1.69
CA GLU A 20 4.01 -9.13 -2.25
C GLU A 20 3.96 -10.60 -1.82
N MET A 21 3.67 -10.88 -0.55
CA MET A 21 3.50 -12.26 -0.06
C MET A 21 2.36 -13.00 -0.79
N ASP A 22 1.23 -12.32 -1.01
CA ASP A 22 0.01 -12.96 -1.49
C ASP A 22 -0.06 -13.06 -3.03
N ILE A 23 0.40 -12.03 -3.75
CA ILE A 23 0.41 -12.00 -5.22
C ILE A 23 1.65 -12.72 -5.77
N LEU A 24 2.82 -12.50 -5.15
CA LEU A 24 4.09 -12.95 -5.70
C LEU A 24 4.59 -14.27 -5.09
N GLY A 25 3.99 -14.71 -3.98
CA GLY A 25 4.50 -15.84 -3.20
C GLY A 25 5.88 -15.55 -2.60
N MET A 26 6.25 -14.27 -2.48
CA MET A 26 7.55 -13.85 -1.97
C MET A 26 7.65 -14.00 -0.46
N ALA A 27 8.88 -14.04 0.04
CA ALA A 27 9.15 -13.97 1.47
C ALA A 27 8.78 -12.57 2.01
N SER A 28 8.15 -12.53 3.19
CA SER A 28 7.84 -11.28 3.92
C SER A 28 9.03 -10.31 3.93
N ASN A 29 8.78 -8.99 3.85
CA ASN A 29 9.81 -7.93 3.84
C ASN A 29 10.62 -7.83 2.53
N HIS A 30 10.10 -8.27 1.38
CA HIS A 30 10.80 -8.13 0.09
C HIS A 30 11.11 -6.65 -0.21
N GLY A 31 10.11 -5.77 -0.22
CA GLY A 31 10.33 -4.34 -0.44
C GLY A 31 11.35 -3.71 0.53
N LYS A 32 11.39 -4.18 1.79
CA LYS A 32 12.37 -3.72 2.79
C LYS A 32 13.79 -4.22 2.50
N ARG A 33 13.97 -5.49 2.08
CA ARG A 33 15.29 -6.02 1.69
C ARG A 33 15.79 -5.35 0.42
N THR A 34 14.91 -5.18 -0.58
CA THR A 34 15.20 -4.40 -1.78
C THR A 34 15.69 -3.00 -1.42
N ALA A 35 14.99 -2.29 -0.53
CA ALA A 35 15.41 -0.97 -0.06
C ALA A 35 16.73 -0.99 0.72
N TYR A 36 16.95 -1.97 1.59
CA TYR A 36 18.19 -2.08 2.35
C TYR A 36 19.41 -2.29 1.44
N ILE A 37 19.31 -3.16 0.44
CA ILE A 37 20.36 -3.40 -0.54
C ILE A 37 20.57 -2.12 -1.36
N SER A 38 19.50 -1.52 -1.86
CA SER A 38 19.55 -0.29 -2.66
C SER A 38 20.21 0.87 -1.92
N ILE A 39 19.82 1.15 -0.66
CA ILE A 39 20.43 2.22 0.15
C ILE A 39 21.90 1.92 0.43
N SER A 40 22.25 0.65 0.70
CA SER A 40 23.63 0.27 0.97
C SER A 40 24.53 0.57 -0.25
N ILE A 41 24.10 0.17 -1.44
CA ILE A 41 24.79 0.47 -2.70
C ILE A 41 24.80 1.98 -2.97
N ALA A 42 23.67 2.67 -2.82
CA ALA A 42 23.57 4.11 -3.02
C ALA A 42 24.52 4.91 -2.13
N LYS A 43 24.65 4.50 -0.86
CA LYS A 43 25.57 5.12 0.11
C LYS A 43 27.02 4.93 -0.30
N GLU A 44 27.39 3.72 -0.74
CA GLU A 44 28.73 3.45 -1.27
C GLU A 44 29.03 4.28 -2.53
N LEU A 45 28.02 4.52 -3.36
CA LEU A 45 28.13 5.38 -4.55
C LEU A 45 28.16 6.89 -4.25
N GLY A 46 28.08 7.28 -2.97
CA GLY A 46 28.19 8.67 -2.53
C GLY A 46 26.91 9.50 -2.67
N LEU A 47 25.73 8.87 -2.77
CA LEU A 47 24.46 9.60 -2.80
C LEU A 47 24.23 10.35 -1.49
N ASN A 48 23.67 11.56 -1.59
CA ASN A 48 23.43 12.42 -0.44
C ASN A 48 22.17 12.00 0.35
N SER A 49 21.96 12.59 1.54
CA SER A 49 20.84 12.25 2.43
C SER A 49 19.46 12.22 1.76
N LYS A 50 19.16 13.20 0.88
CA LYS A 50 17.87 13.27 0.19
C LYS A 50 17.75 12.16 -0.87
N GLU A 51 18.82 11.93 -1.62
CA GLU A 51 18.86 10.86 -2.62
C GLU A 51 18.76 9.47 -1.97
N LEU A 52 19.37 9.26 -0.81
CA LEU A 52 19.24 8.00 -0.06
C LEU A 52 17.82 7.74 0.42
N HIS A 53 17.12 8.79 0.87
CA HIS A 53 15.71 8.69 1.25
C HIS A 53 14.84 8.35 0.03
N ASP A 54 15.06 9.02 -1.11
CA ASP A 54 14.31 8.74 -2.33
C ASP A 54 14.59 7.34 -2.87
N VAL A 55 15.84 6.87 -2.86
CA VAL A 55 16.17 5.47 -3.22
C VAL A 55 15.44 4.49 -2.31
N ALA A 56 15.36 4.75 -1.01
CA ALA A 56 14.62 3.91 -0.07
C ALA A 56 13.13 3.86 -0.43
N ALA A 57 12.51 5.03 -0.61
CA ALA A 57 11.09 5.14 -0.91
C ALA A 57 10.75 4.45 -2.24
N LEU A 58 11.54 4.72 -3.28
CA LEU A 58 11.34 4.16 -4.62
C LEU A 58 11.57 2.65 -4.63
N ALA A 59 12.53 2.13 -3.86
CA ALA A 59 12.75 0.70 -3.71
C ALA A 59 11.61 0.01 -2.96
N MET A 60 11.06 0.61 -1.90
CA MET A 60 9.92 0.04 -1.15
C MET A 60 8.61 0.11 -1.94
N LEU A 61 8.50 1.05 -2.89
CA LEU A 61 7.31 1.27 -3.70
C LEU A 61 7.44 0.71 -5.13
N HIS A 62 8.56 0.10 -5.53
CA HIS A 62 8.81 -0.21 -6.95
C HIS A 62 7.73 -1.07 -7.59
N ASP A 63 7.15 -2.01 -6.84
CA ASP A 63 6.15 -2.95 -7.29
C ASP A 63 4.70 -2.54 -6.95
N ASN A 64 4.48 -1.26 -6.60
CA ASN A 64 3.16 -0.74 -6.25
C ASN A 64 2.11 -0.81 -7.40
N GLY A 65 2.54 -1.04 -8.64
CA GLY A 65 1.65 -1.20 -9.79
C GLY A 65 1.13 -2.62 -10.03
N LEU A 66 1.62 -3.62 -9.27
CA LEU A 66 1.30 -5.03 -9.52
C LEU A 66 -0.15 -5.39 -9.22
N SER A 67 -0.73 -4.90 -8.11
CA SER A 67 -2.12 -5.20 -7.74
C SER A 67 -3.10 -4.75 -8.83
N GLU A 68 -2.94 -3.51 -9.29
CA GLU A 68 -3.80 -2.91 -10.32
C GLU A 68 -3.65 -3.65 -11.66
N TYR A 69 -2.42 -3.95 -12.07
CA TYR A 69 -2.18 -4.73 -13.29
C TYR A 69 -2.78 -6.15 -13.19
N SER A 70 -2.55 -6.85 -12.07
CA SER A 70 -3.08 -8.19 -11.83
C SER A 70 -4.60 -8.23 -11.90
N LEU A 71 -5.27 -7.23 -11.31
CA LEU A 71 -6.71 -7.11 -11.37
C LEU A 71 -7.21 -6.86 -12.80
N HIS A 72 -6.58 -5.95 -13.55
CA HIS A 72 -6.94 -5.70 -14.95
C HIS A 72 -6.83 -6.97 -15.81
N GLU A 73 -5.75 -7.73 -15.66
CA GLU A 73 -5.55 -8.99 -16.37
C GLU A 73 -6.57 -10.06 -15.98
N LYS A 74 -6.86 -10.21 -14.67
CA LYS A 74 -7.87 -11.15 -14.17
C LYS A 74 -9.25 -10.85 -14.75
N LEU A 75 -9.63 -9.57 -14.81
CA LEU A 75 -10.91 -9.14 -15.38
C LEU A 75 -10.95 -9.37 -16.90
N ALA A 76 -9.83 -9.20 -17.60
CA ALA A 76 -9.74 -9.39 -19.04
C ALA A 76 -9.73 -10.87 -19.47
N THR A 77 -9.02 -11.73 -18.74
CA THR A 77 -8.73 -13.11 -19.16
C THR A 77 -9.54 -14.17 -18.41
N LYS A 78 -10.14 -13.83 -17.26
CA LYS A 78 -10.76 -14.77 -16.31
C LYS A 78 -9.80 -15.83 -15.76
N GLU A 79 -8.49 -15.66 -15.91
CA GLU A 79 -7.45 -16.54 -15.37
C GLU A 79 -6.48 -15.74 -14.50
N LEU A 80 -6.02 -16.34 -13.39
CA LEU A 80 -4.92 -15.82 -12.59
C LEU A 80 -3.60 -16.25 -13.21
N LYS A 81 -2.81 -15.29 -13.71
CA LYS A 81 -1.43 -15.55 -14.13
C LYS A 81 -0.55 -15.73 -12.90
N ASN A 82 0.44 -16.61 -13.01
CA ASN A 82 1.46 -16.82 -11.98
C ASN A 82 2.26 -15.50 -11.73
N ALA A 83 2.65 -15.25 -10.49
CA ALA A 83 3.51 -14.16 -10.02
C ALA A 83 4.63 -13.77 -11.00
N ALA A 84 5.43 -14.76 -11.43
CA ALA A 84 6.56 -14.56 -12.34
C ALA A 84 6.16 -14.05 -13.75
N LEU A 85 4.91 -14.28 -14.17
CA LEU A 85 4.35 -13.72 -15.40
C LEU A 85 3.80 -12.30 -15.22
N LEU A 86 3.48 -11.87 -14.00
CA LEU A 86 2.94 -10.53 -13.73
C LEU A 86 4.06 -9.49 -13.69
N GLU A 87 5.17 -9.79 -13.02
CA GLU A 87 6.37 -8.92 -13.00
C GLU A 87 7.08 -8.88 -14.36
N GLY A 88 6.94 -9.93 -15.18
CA GLY A 88 7.51 -9.99 -16.52
C GLY A 88 6.90 -9.02 -17.54
N VAL A 89 5.97 -8.15 -17.12
CA VAL A 89 5.15 -7.30 -17.99
C VAL A 89 5.34 -5.83 -17.63
N LYS A 90 5.81 -5.04 -18.61
CA LYS A 90 6.24 -3.63 -18.44
C LYS A 90 5.15 -2.66 -17.95
N GLU A 91 3.88 -3.04 -18.08
CA GLU A 91 2.72 -2.22 -17.76
C GLU A 91 2.68 -1.88 -16.26
N HIS A 92 3.06 -2.81 -15.37
CA HIS A 92 3.08 -2.55 -13.93
C HIS A 92 4.08 -1.43 -13.57
N CYS A 93 5.21 -1.30 -14.28
CA CYS A 93 6.17 -0.22 -14.03
C CYS A 93 5.58 1.15 -14.38
N THR A 94 4.75 1.21 -15.43
CA THR A 94 4.10 2.46 -15.85
C THR A 94 2.98 2.86 -14.89
N ILE A 95 2.20 1.88 -14.43
CA ILE A 95 1.18 2.06 -13.40
C ILE A 95 1.85 2.52 -12.10
N GLY A 96 2.89 1.80 -11.66
CA GLY A 96 3.62 2.09 -10.43
C GLY A 96 4.23 3.49 -10.41
N GLU A 97 4.80 3.95 -11.52
CA GLU A 97 5.30 5.33 -11.67
C GLU A 97 4.17 6.37 -11.62
N SER A 98 3.02 6.07 -12.24
CA SER A 98 1.85 6.96 -12.23
C SER A 98 1.27 7.08 -10.81
N ASN A 99 1.23 5.98 -10.07
CA ASN A 99 0.75 5.93 -8.70
C ASN A 99 1.59 6.84 -7.81
N ILE A 100 2.91 6.75 -7.82
CA ILE A 100 3.75 7.58 -6.94
C ILE A 100 3.90 9.05 -7.37
N LYS A 101 3.16 9.53 -8.38
CA LYS A 101 3.33 10.89 -8.93
C LYS A 101 3.22 12.01 -7.88
N ASN A 102 2.38 11.81 -6.86
CA ASN A 102 2.17 12.76 -5.78
C ASN A 102 3.00 12.43 -4.52
N TYR A 103 3.77 11.34 -4.53
CA TYR A 103 4.65 11.01 -3.41
C TYR A 103 5.74 12.10 -3.29
N PRO A 104 6.00 12.62 -2.08
CA PRO A 104 6.85 13.80 -1.89
C PRO A 104 8.34 13.43 -1.89
N LEU A 105 8.86 13.00 -3.05
CA LEU A 105 10.29 12.78 -3.25
C LEU A 105 11.08 14.07 -2.95
N LEU A 106 12.24 13.92 -2.32
CA LEU A 106 13.08 15.02 -1.86
C LEU A 106 14.00 15.57 -2.98
N THR A 107 14.08 14.85 -4.10
CA THR A 107 14.81 15.21 -5.31
C THR A 107 13.91 15.18 -6.54
N ASN A 108 14.32 15.85 -7.62
CA ASN A 108 13.55 15.94 -8.87
C ASN A 108 13.86 14.76 -9.79
N VAL A 109 13.65 13.54 -9.30
CA VAL A 109 13.79 12.30 -10.08
C VAL A 109 12.46 11.89 -10.72
N LYS A 110 12.53 11.21 -11.86
CA LYS A 110 11.36 10.79 -12.64
C LYS A 110 11.65 9.47 -13.34
N ASN A 111 10.60 8.68 -13.57
CA ASN A 111 10.65 7.41 -14.26
C ASN A 111 11.56 6.39 -13.58
N ILE A 112 11.78 6.52 -12.27
CA ILE A 112 12.68 5.61 -11.56
C ILE A 112 12.03 4.23 -11.43
N ILE A 113 10.76 4.21 -11.00
CA ILE A 113 9.97 2.97 -10.95
C ILE A 113 9.71 2.50 -12.38
N LYS A 114 9.43 3.39 -13.32
CA LYS A 114 9.19 2.98 -14.71
C LYS A 114 10.35 2.15 -15.30
N TYR A 115 11.59 2.46 -14.96
CA TYR A 115 12.78 1.86 -15.56
C TYR A 115 13.51 0.85 -14.66
N HIS A 116 12.93 0.43 -13.53
CA HIS A 116 13.62 -0.47 -12.59
C HIS A 116 13.86 -1.89 -13.14
N HIS A 117 13.17 -2.29 -14.21
CA HIS A 117 13.41 -3.55 -14.95
C HIS A 117 14.27 -3.38 -16.21
N GLU A 118 14.95 -2.24 -16.37
CA GLU A 118 15.93 -2.11 -17.44
C GLU A 118 17.19 -2.94 -17.17
N ARG A 119 17.80 -3.41 -18.25
CA ARG A 119 19.08 -4.15 -18.21
C ARG A 119 20.14 -3.32 -18.89
N TYR A 120 21.34 -3.30 -18.32
CA TYR A 120 22.44 -2.45 -18.78
C TYR A 120 22.77 -2.61 -20.27
N ASP A 121 22.59 -3.80 -20.84
CA ASP A 121 22.80 -4.11 -22.26
C ASP A 121 21.68 -3.65 -23.22
N GLY A 122 20.57 -3.12 -22.70
CA GLY A 122 19.40 -2.70 -23.49
C GLY A 122 18.36 -3.79 -23.72
N THR A 123 18.51 -4.97 -23.10
CA THR A 123 17.54 -6.07 -23.24
C THR A 123 16.33 -5.96 -22.30
N GLY A 124 16.26 -4.94 -21.47
CA GLY A 124 15.15 -4.66 -20.56
C GLY A 124 13.86 -4.17 -21.24
N PHE A 125 12.89 -3.75 -20.43
CA PHE A 125 11.50 -3.51 -20.86
C PHE A 125 11.32 -2.34 -21.84
N PHE A 126 12.00 -1.22 -21.59
CA PHE A 126 11.86 -0.02 -22.42
C PHE A 126 13.09 0.23 -23.31
N ARG A 127 14.05 -0.71 -23.30
CA ARG A 127 15.22 -0.75 -24.18
C ARG A 127 16.23 0.37 -23.95
N LEU A 128 16.20 1.01 -22.77
CA LEU A 128 17.28 1.91 -22.36
C LEU A 128 18.55 1.10 -22.10
N ARG A 129 19.70 1.68 -22.46
CA ARG A 129 21.00 1.03 -22.34
C ARG A 129 21.98 1.91 -21.56
N GLY A 130 22.86 1.26 -20.80
CA GLY A 130 23.98 1.94 -20.17
C GLY A 130 23.54 3.10 -19.26
N GLU A 131 24.14 4.26 -19.48
CA GLU A 131 23.85 5.49 -18.72
C GLU A 131 22.53 6.18 -19.11
N GLU A 132 21.79 5.67 -20.11
CA GLU A 132 20.42 6.13 -20.37
C GLU A 132 19.46 5.70 -19.25
N ILE A 133 19.80 4.61 -18.54
CA ILE A 133 19.03 4.09 -17.42
C ILE A 133 19.33 4.96 -16.19
N PRO A 134 18.33 5.56 -15.52
CA PRO A 134 18.55 6.35 -14.33
C PRO A 134 19.31 5.56 -13.26
N LEU A 135 20.27 6.20 -12.59
CA LEU A 135 21.12 5.54 -11.60
C LEU A 135 20.30 4.84 -10.48
N MET A 136 19.27 5.50 -9.97
CA MET A 136 18.40 4.92 -8.95
C MET A 136 17.65 3.68 -9.47
N SER A 137 17.24 3.66 -10.74
CA SER A 137 16.65 2.48 -11.38
C SER A 137 17.65 1.33 -11.46
N GLN A 138 18.92 1.61 -11.83
CA GLN A 138 19.96 0.58 -11.84
C GLN A 138 20.24 -0.01 -10.43
N ILE A 139 20.19 0.84 -9.39
CA ILE A 139 20.37 0.44 -8.00
C ILE A 139 19.21 -0.44 -7.52
N ILE A 140 17.98 -0.10 -7.89
CA ILE A 140 16.79 -0.90 -7.56
C ILE A 140 16.82 -2.23 -8.34
N ALA A 141 17.17 -2.20 -9.62
CA ALA A 141 17.22 -3.37 -10.50
C ALA A 141 18.11 -4.51 -9.95
N ILE A 142 19.30 -4.18 -9.43
CA ILE A 142 20.17 -5.20 -8.82
C ILE A 142 19.57 -5.74 -7.52
N ALA A 143 19.01 -4.88 -6.67
CA ALA A 143 18.42 -5.31 -5.40
C ALA A 143 17.22 -6.23 -5.62
N ASP A 144 16.33 -5.84 -6.52
CA ASP A 144 15.16 -6.60 -6.93
C ASP A 144 15.53 -7.96 -7.54
N ALA A 145 16.48 -7.97 -8.49
CA ALA A 145 16.94 -9.21 -9.11
C ALA A 145 17.53 -10.20 -8.10
N LEU A 146 18.19 -9.72 -7.04
CA LEU A 146 18.74 -10.57 -5.99
C LEU A 146 17.65 -11.20 -5.13
N GLU A 147 16.67 -10.41 -4.69
CA GLU A 147 15.52 -10.91 -3.93
C GLU A 147 14.69 -11.93 -4.72
N LYS A 148 14.51 -11.70 -6.03
CA LYS A 148 13.77 -12.61 -6.91
C LYS A 148 14.51 -13.94 -7.15
N THR A 149 15.83 -13.92 -7.10
CA THR A 149 16.66 -15.08 -7.45
C THR A 149 17.07 -15.91 -6.23
N PHE A 150 17.20 -15.28 -5.06
CA PHE A 150 17.82 -15.89 -3.90
C PHE A 150 17.01 -15.71 -2.61
N ASP A 151 17.03 -16.74 -1.76
CA ASP A 151 16.44 -16.69 -0.43
C ASP A 151 17.37 -15.93 0.54
N LEU A 152 17.37 -14.61 0.45
CA LEU A 152 18.30 -13.73 1.20
C LEU A 152 18.01 -13.71 2.71
N GLN A 153 16.78 -14.01 3.13
CA GLN A 153 16.43 -14.15 4.56
C GLN A 153 17.13 -15.36 5.20
N ASN A 154 17.40 -16.44 4.45
CA ASN A 154 18.08 -17.63 4.93
C ASN A 154 19.50 -17.69 4.35
N ASN A 155 20.21 -16.56 4.42
CA ASN A 155 21.54 -16.47 3.84
C ASN A 155 22.55 -17.30 4.65
N ASN A 156 23.35 -18.08 3.92
CA ASN A 156 24.50 -18.81 4.43
C ASN A 156 25.67 -18.60 3.47
N HIS A 157 26.89 -18.97 3.85
CA HIS A 157 28.06 -18.75 3.00
C HIS A 157 27.93 -19.32 1.58
N ASN A 158 27.26 -20.45 1.40
CA ASN A 158 27.01 -21.01 0.06
C ASN A 158 26.09 -20.09 -0.76
N MET A 159 25.00 -19.60 -0.15
CA MET A 159 24.10 -18.63 -0.80
C MET A 159 24.83 -17.32 -1.13
N GLN A 160 25.60 -16.77 -0.19
CA GLN A 160 26.40 -15.55 -0.40
C GLN A 160 27.36 -15.71 -1.58
N ASN A 161 28.04 -16.86 -1.70
CA ASN A 161 28.91 -17.16 -2.83
C ASN A 161 28.15 -17.21 -4.16
N LYS A 162 26.96 -17.83 -4.21
CA LYS A 162 26.11 -17.87 -5.40
C LYS A 162 25.62 -16.49 -5.81
N VAL A 163 25.22 -15.67 -4.85
CA VAL A 163 24.85 -14.26 -5.08
C VAL A 163 26.02 -13.52 -5.71
N CYS A 164 27.22 -13.62 -5.12
CA CYS A 164 28.43 -12.98 -5.65
C CYS A 164 28.77 -13.45 -7.06
N GLU A 165 28.69 -14.76 -7.32
CA GLU A 165 28.92 -15.33 -8.65
C GLU A 165 27.91 -14.81 -9.68
N PHE A 166 26.62 -14.80 -9.33
CA PHE A 166 25.56 -14.23 -10.16
C PHE A 166 25.84 -12.78 -10.53
N VAL A 167 26.15 -11.93 -9.55
CA VAL A 167 26.42 -10.50 -9.81
C VAL A 167 27.63 -10.31 -10.73
N ARG A 168 28.72 -11.08 -10.55
CA ARG A 168 29.87 -11.03 -11.50
C ARG A 168 29.47 -11.42 -12.91
N ASN A 169 28.69 -12.48 -13.04
CA ASN A 169 28.27 -13.01 -14.35
C ASN A 169 27.27 -12.08 -15.06
N GLN A 170 26.66 -11.13 -14.35
CA GLN A 170 25.73 -10.15 -14.90
C GLN A 170 26.36 -8.77 -15.14
N GLU A 171 27.66 -8.60 -14.89
CA GLU A 171 28.36 -7.33 -15.11
C GLU A 171 28.36 -6.93 -16.59
N ASN A 172 27.95 -5.69 -16.86
CA ASN A 172 27.70 -5.10 -18.18
C ASN A 172 26.64 -5.80 -19.03
N ILE A 173 25.88 -6.74 -18.45
CA ILE A 173 24.71 -7.37 -19.06
C ILE A 173 23.46 -6.80 -18.40
N SER A 174 23.23 -7.14 -17.13
CA SER A 174 22.10 -6.62 -16.36
C SER A 174 22.51 -5.42 -15.51
N PHE A 175 23.75 -5.43 -14.98
CA PHE A 175 24.22 -4.42 -14.02
C PHE A 175 25.46 -3.70 -14.55
N SER A 176 25.55 -2.39 -14.34
CA SER A 176 26.76 -1.64 -14.72
C SER A 176 27.96 -2.02 -13.85
N SER A 177 29.18 -1.92 -14.40
CA SER A 177 30.42 -2.13 -13.62
C SER A 177 30.50 -1.25 -12.37
N ARG A 178 29.92 -0.04 -12.43
CA ARG A 178 29.82 0.88 -11.29
C ARG A 178 28.97 0.29 -10.16
N ILE A 179 27.78 -0.23 -10.47
CA ILE A 179 26.90 -0.86 -9.48
C ILE A 179 27.54 -2.14 -8.93
N VAL A 180 28.14 -2.97 -9.80
CA VAL A 180 28.79 -4.23 -9.40
C VAL A 180 29.94 -3.98 -8.41
N LYS A 181 30.78 -2.97 -8.65
CA LYS A 181 31.86 -2.59 -7.72
C LYS A 181 31.32 -2.14 -6.36
N ALA A 182 30.29 -1.29 -6.34
CA ALA A 182 29.67 -0.85 -5.10
C ALA A 182 29.01 -2.01 -4.35
N PHE A 183 28.35 -2.92 -5.06
CA PHE A 183 27.80 -4.16 -4.49
C PHE A 183 28.88 -4.98 -3.78
N PHE A 184 29.99 -5.28 -4.46
CA PHE A 184 31.07 -6.05 -3.84
C PHE A 184 31.62 -5.36 -2.59
N LYS A 185 31.73 -4.03 -2.63
CA LYS A 185 32.24 -3.26 -1.50
C LYS A 185 31.33 -3.34 -0.28
N VAL A 186 30.01 -3.27 -0.45
CA VAL A 186 29.07 -3.39 0.68
C VAL A 186 28.96 -4.81 1.23
N THR A 187 29.17 -5.83 0.38
CA THR A 187 29.11 -7.24 0.80
C THR A 187 30.37 -7.75 1.50
N GLU A 188 31.46 -6.95 1.54
CA GLU A 188 32.67 -7.27 2.32
C GLU A 188 32.39 -7.31 3.83
N GLU A 189 31.35 -6.61 4.29
CA GLU A 189 30.97 -6.58 5.70
C GLU A 189 29.95 -7.68 6.02
N GLU A 190 30.28 -8.60 6.93
CA GLU A 190 29.35 -9.66 7.40
C GLU A 190 27.99 -9.09 7.87
N LYS A 191 28.01 -7.89 8.47
CA LYS A 191 26.78 -7.20 8.90
C LYS A 191 25.81 -6.94 7.75
N PHE A 192 26.30 -6.79 6.52
CA PHE A 192 25.43 -6.62 5.36
C PHE A 192 24.46 -7.79 5.23
N TRP A 193 24.99 -9.02 5.31
CA TRP A 193 24.25 -10.25 5.14
C TRP A 193 23.34 -10.56 6.33
N MET A 194 23.83 -10.40 7.56
CA MET A 194 23.03 -10.62 8.77
C MET A 194 21.78 -9.73 8.80
N ASN A 195 21.89 -8.49 8.34
CA ASN A 195 20.79 -7.54 8.35
C ASN A 195 19.69 -7.84 7.32
N LEU A 196 19.91 -8.75 6.37
CA LEU A 196 18.89 -9.21 5.42
C LEU A 196 17.90 -10.20 6.05
N GLU A 197 18.19 -10.75 7.24
CA GLU A 197 17.25 -11.65 7.91
C GLU A 197 15.99 -10.90 8.38
N ASN A 198 14.83 -11.57 8.35
CA ASN A 198 13.55 -10.98 8.74
C ASN A 198 13.56 -10.38 10.16
N SER A 199 14.30 -10.98 11.08
CA SER A 199 14.44 -10.54 12.46
C SER A 199 15.12 -9.16 12.59
N PHE A 200 15.91 -8.74 11.61
CA PHE A 200 16.73 -7.53 11.67
C PHE A 200 16.34 -6.48 10.63
N ILE A 201 15.79 -6.89 9.49
CA ILE A 201 15.62 -6.01 8.33
C ILE A 201 14.84 -4.73 8.63
N SER A 202 13.71 -4.83 9.35
CA SER A 202 12.88 -3.66 9.66
C SER A 202 13.61 -2.66 10.55
N ILE A 203 14.33 -3.16 11.57
CA ILE A 203 15.08 -2.33 12.52
C ILE A 203 16.27 -1.65 11.83
N GLU A 204 16.99 -2.39 10.98
CA GLU A 204 18.16 -1.85 10.31
C GLU A 204 17.77 -0.86 9.21
N LEU A 205 16.69 -1.13 8.47
CA LEU A 205 16.20 -0.21 7.44
C LEU A 205 15.81 1.13 8.06
N GLU A 206 15.06 1.13 9.17
CA GLU A 206 14.66 2.35 9.87
C GLU A 206 15.87 3.19 10.32
N LYS A 207 16.97 2.55 10.74
CA LYS A 207 18.21 3.24 11.10
C LYS A 207 18.95 3.83 9.90
N ARG A 208 18.84 3.22 8.73
CA ARG A 208 19.58 3.61 7.52
C ARG A 208 18.89 4.68 6.70
N ILE A 209 17.56 4.68 6.65
CA ILE A 209 16.83 5.71 5.91
C ILE A 209 17.03 7.06 6.61
N PRO A 210 17.60 8.07 5.94
CA PRO A 210 17.73 9.39 6.54
C PRO A 210 16.37 9.97 6.91
N LYS A 211 16.29 10.54 8.11
CA LYS A 211 15.04 11.05 8.67
C LYS A 211 14.72 12.42 8.06
N HIS A 212 13.61 12.48 7.34
CA HIS A 212 13.11 13.71 6.74
C HIS A 212 11.68 13.98 7.20
N SER A 213 11.37 15.27 7.35
CA SER A 213 10.03 15.74 7.69
C SER A 213 9.71 16.95 6.85
N LEU A 214 8.45 17.05 6.47
CA LEU A 214 7.91 18.14 5.67
C LEU A 214 6.77 18.79 6.45
N GLU A 215 6.65 20.11 6.36
CA GLU A 215 5.43 20.79 6.80
C GLU A 215 4.39 20.65 5.69
N LEU A 216 3.42 19.76 5.88
CA LEU A 216 2.36 19.50 4.91
C LEU A 216 1.00 19.81 5.53
N SER A 217 0.09 20.36 4.74
CA SER A 217 -1.32 20.41 5.09
C SER A 217 -1.97 19.02 4.90
N PHE A 218 -3.15 18.80 5.50
CA PHE A 218 -3.86 17.54 5.27
C PHE A 218 -4.37 17.41 3.82
N GLU A 219 -4.54 18.51 3.08
CA GLU A 219 -4.81 18.45 1.64
C GLU A 219 -3.63 17.88 0.84
N GLU A 220 -2.41 18.29 1.19
CA GLU A 220 -1.20 17.73 0.58
C GLU A 220 -1.03 16.26 0.95
N ILE A 221 -1.27 15.90 2.22
CA ILE A 221 -1.24 14.50 2.68
C ILE A 221 -2.29 13.66 1.96
N HIS A 222 -3.51 14.17 1.78
CA HIS A 222 -4.55 13.48 0.99
C HIS A 222 -4.07 13.20 -0.45
N GLY A 223 -3.36 14.14 -1.08
CA GLY A 223 -2.75 13.92 -2.39
C GLY A 223 -1.77 12.73 -2.43
N ILE A 224 -1.11 12.43 -1.31
CA ILE A 224 -0.19 11.31 -1.12
C ILE A 224 -0.99 10.02 -0.83
N THR A 225 -1.98 10.07 0.06
CA THR A 225 -2.73 8.88 0.52
C THR A 225 -3.74 8.37 -0.50
N ASN A 226 -4.27 9.24 -1.37
CA ASN A 226 -5.20 8.87 -2.45
C ASN A 226 -4.60 7.81 -3.41
N VAL A 227 -3.28 7.77 -3.53
CA VAL A 227 -2.59 6.74 -4.32
C VAL A 227 -2.74 5.37 -3.67
N LEU A 228 -2.65 5.30 -2.35
CA LEU A 228 -2.77 4.05 -1.61
C LEU A 228 -4.18 3.49 -1.73
N SER A 229 -5.21 4.34 -1.75
CA SER A 229 -6.60 3.88 -1.92
C SER A 229 -6.80 3.13 -3.24
N LYS A 230 -6.10 3.53 -4.32
CA LYS A 230 -6.11 2.77 -5.59
C LYS A 230 -5.45 1.39 -5.48
N ILE A 231 -4.34 1.31 -4.75
CA ILE A 231 -3.63 0.04 -4.53
C ILE A 231 -4.51 -0.90 -3.68
N ILE A 232 -5.17 -0.35 -2.66
CA ILE A 232 -6.14 -1.05 -1.80
C ILE A 232 -7.32 -1.55 -2.62
N ASP A 233 -7.98 -0.67 -3.37
CA ASP A 233 -9.14 -1.01 -4.19
C ASP A 233 -8.80 -2.03 -5.28
N SER A 234 -7.56 -2.02 -5.77
CA SER A 234 -7.05 -3.00 -6.75
C SER A 234 -6.78 -4.39 -6.17
N LYS A 235 -6.80 -4.55 -4.85
CA LYS A 235 -6.56 -5.86 -4.21
C LYS A 235 -7.69 -6.85 -4.50
N SER A 236 -8.93 -6.38 -4.60
CA SER A 236 -10.09 -7.21 -4.89
C SER A 236 -10.87 -6.69 -6.08
N SER A 237 -11.37 -7.61 -6.89
CA SER A 237 -12.28 -7.28 -7.98
C SER A 237 -13.56 -6.58 -7.51
N TYR A 238 -13.95 -6.78 -6.25
CA TYR A 238 -15.16 -6.23 -5.65
C TYR A 238 -15.03 -4.78 -5.15
N THR A 239 -13.82 -4.22 -5.08
CA THR A 239 -13.55 -2.93 -4.41
C THR A 239 -13.05 -1.83 -5.33
N GLN A 240 -13.11 -2.00 -6.66
CA GLN A 240 -12.44 -1.13 -7.65
C GLN A 240 -12.58 0.40 -7.51
N ARG A 241 -13.63 0.89 -6.84
CA ARG A 241 -13.84 2.32 -6.55
C ARG A 241 -14.41 2.55 -5.15
N HIS A 242 -14.25 1.58 -4.26
CA HIS A 242 -14.89 1.58 -2.96
C HIS A 242 -14.36 2.73 -2.10
N SER A 243 -13.04 2.78 -1.91
CA SER A 243 -12.39 3.81 -1.11
C SER A 243 -12.63 5.21 -1.71
N GLN A 244 -12.55 5.35 -3.04
CA GLN A 244 -12.85 6.63 -3.69
C GLN A 244 -14.30 7.08 -3.44
N GLY A 245 -15.28 6.19 -3.64
CA GLY A 245 -16.69 6.51 -3.43
C GLY A 245 -17.03 6.82 -1.98
N LEU A 246 -16.33 6.17 -1.03
CA LEU A 246 -16.44 6.47 0.40
C LEU A 246 -15.87 7.87 0.71
N SER A 247 -14.69 8.20 0.22
CA SER A 247 -14.04 9.51 0.39
C SER A 247 -14.88 10.66 -0.18
N GLU A 248 -15.51 10.46 -1.34
CA GLU A 248 -16.45 11.43 -1.92
C GLU A 248 -17.68 11.66 -1.03
N LYS A 249 -18.25 10.59 -0.47
CA LYS A 249 -19.39 10.68 0.45
C LYS A 249 -19.00 11.30 1.79
N ALA A 250 -17.81 11.00 2.31
CA ALA A 250 -17.26 11.64 3.49
C ALA A 250 -17.10 13.14 3.28
N ALA A 251 -16.57 13.56 2.12
CA ALA A 251 -16.47 14.98 1.76
C ALA A 251 -17.84 15.68 1.74
N ILE A 252 -18.87 15.04 1.18
CA ILE A 252 -20.24 15.59 1.15
C ILE A 252 -20.84 15.70 2.56
N MET A 253 -20.72 14.65 3.39
CA MET A 253 -21.31 14.66 4.72
C MET A 253 -20.57 15.61 5.68
N THR A 254 -19.25 15.71 5.59
CA THR A 254 -18.46 16.68 6.37
C THR A 254 -18.88 18.13 6.06
N ASP A 255 -19.16 18.44 4.79
CA ASP A 255 -19.72 19.74 4.39
C ASP A 255 -21.14 19.95 4.95
N PHE A 256 -21.99 18.93 4.91
CA PHE A 256 -23.33 19.00 5.49
C PHE A 256 -23.31 19.30 6.99
N TYR A 257 -22.38 18.69 7.73
CA TYR A 257 -22.20 18.95 9.16
C TYR A 257 -21.40 20.21 9.48
N ASN A 258 -20.88 20.91 8.47
CA ASN A 258 -19.97 22.05 8.61
C ASN A 258 -18.74 21.72 9.49
N LEU A 259 -18.13 20.55 9.27
CA LEU A 259 -16.89 20.20 9.97
C LEU A 259 -15.76 21.13 9.54
N GLU A 260 -14.84 21.38 10.48
CA GLU A 260 -13.67 22.22 10.22
C GLU A 260 -12.79 21.59 9.13
N LYS A 261 -12.10 22.43 8.36
CA LYS A 261 -11.31 22.02 7.20
C LYS A 261 -10.32 20.89 7.51
N GLU A 262 -9.63 20.97 8.66
CA GLU A 262 -8.68 19.95 9.10
C GLU A 262 -9.38 18.61 9.39
N GLU A 263 -10.48 18.64 10.16
CA GLU A 263 -11.25 17.46 10.53
C GLU A 263 -11.86 16.78 9.30
N LYS A 264 -12.41 17.58 8.38
CA LYS A 264 -12.87 17.12 7.06
C LYS A 264 -11.78 16.36 6.32
N MET A 265 -10.59 16.94 6.20
CA MET A 265 -9.51 16.28 5.46
C MET A 265 -8.99 15.02 6.15
N LYS A 266 -8.90 15.01 7.49
CA LYS A 266 -8.59 13.79 8.24
C LYS A 266 -9.61 12.69 7.97
N LEU A 267 -10.90 13.01 7.92
CA LEU A 267 -11.95 12.01 7.66
C LEU A 267 -11.87 11.47 6.23
N ILE A 268 -11.57 12.33 5.25
CA ILE A 268 -11.34 11.91 3.86
C ILE A 268 -10.12 10.99 3.77
N ILE A 269 -9.02 11.32 4.45
CA ILE A 269 -7.83 10.44 4.49
C ILE A 269 -8.15 9.12 5.20
N ALA A 270 -8.95 9.15 6.27
CA ALA A 270 -9.39 7.94 6.94
C ALA A 270 -10.25 7.05 6.02
N ALA A 271 -11.12 7.65 5.20
CA ALA A 271 -11.89 6.94 4.19
C ALA A 271 -11.00 6.32 3.10
N ASP A 272 -9.96 7.02 2.63
CA ASP A 272 -9.00 6.48 1.65
C ASP A 272 -8.23 5.26 2.20
N LEU A 273 -7.99 5.21 3.51
CA LEU A 273 -7.09 4.24 4.14
C LEU A 273 -7.79 3.21 5.02
N HIS A 274 -9.12 3.28 5.21
CA HIS A 274 -9.87 2.41 6.12
C HIS A 274 -9.62 0.91 5.87
N ASP A 275 -9.43 0.57 4.60
CA ASP A 275 -9.22 -0.78 4.10
C ASP A 275 -7.76 -1.14 3.84
N ILE A 276 -6.78 -0.33 4.26
CA ILE A 276 -5.36 -0.65 4.01
C ILE A 276 -4.94 -2.02 4.55
N GLY A 277 -5.55 -2.47 5.64
CA GLY A 277 -5.34 -3.80 6.18
C GLY A 277 -5.88 -4.94 5.30
N LYS A 278 -6.72 -4.69 4.29
CA LYS A 278 -7.15 -5.72 3.33
C LYS A 278 -6.00 -6.23 2.47
N LEU A 279 -4.92 -5.45 2.36
CA LEU A 279 -3.68 -5.91 1.72
C LEU A 279 -3.10 -7.16 2.42
N ALA A 280 -3.39 -7.35 3.71
CA ALA A 280 -3.02 -8.52 4.52
C ALA A 280 -3.98 -9.71 4.42
N VAL A 281 -5.06 -9.60 3.64
CA VAL A 281 -6.05 -10.67 3.48
C VAL A 281 -5.83 -11.38 2.13
N PRO A 282 -5.79 -12.72 2.11
CA PRO A 282 -5.61 -13.47 0.87
C PRO A 282 -6.68 -13.20 -0.19
N ASN A 283 -6.27 -13.04 -1.45
CA ASN A 283 -7.17 -12.81 -2.58
C ASN A 283 -8.21 -13.93 -2.75
N ASP A 284 -7.83 -15.19 -2.50
CA ASP A 284 -8.74 -16.34 -2.59
C ASP A 284 -9.90 -16.27 -1.57
N LEU A 285 -9.73 -15.50 -0.48
CA LEU A 285 -10.79 -15.20 0.48
C LEU A 285 -11.58 -13.96 0.09
N LEU A 286 -10.90 -12.87 -0.30
CA LEU A 286 -11.56 -11.62 -0.69
C LEU A 286 -12.45 -11.80 -1.93
N ASP A 287 -11.98 -12.55 -2.92
CA ASP A 287 -12.65 -12.77 -4.20
C ASP A 287 -13.51 -14.06 -4.23
N LYS A 288 -13.69 -14.74 -3.08
CA LYS A 288 -14.41 -16.02 -3.02
C LYS A 288 -15.86 -15.86 -3.53
N PRO A 289 -16.33 -16.67 -4.50
CA PRO A 289 -17.69 -16.57 -5.04
C PRO A 289 -18.75 -17.18 -4.10
N ASP A 290 -18.35 -18.15 -3.28
CA ASP A 290 -19.22 -18.81 -2.31
C ASP A 290 -19.20 -18.12 -0.96
N LYS A 291 -20.19 -18.45 -0.11
CA LYS A 291 -20.22 -17.98 1.27
C LYS A 291 -18.96 -18.45 2.02
N LEU A 292 -18.33 -17.53 2.74
CA LEU A 292 -17.20 -17.82 3.63
C LEU A 292 -17.65 -18.69 4.81
N SER A 293 -16.78 -19.59 5.25
CA SER A 293 -16.91 -20.26 6.56
C SER A 293 -16.67 -19.25 7.69
N ASP A 294 -17.03 -19.63 8.92
CA ASP A 294 -16.80 -18.78 10.08
C ASP A 294 -15.29 -18.55 10.33
N GLU A 295 -14.45 -19.54 10.03
CA GLU A 295 -12.98 -19.45 10.12
C GLU A 295 -12.42 -18.53 9.04
N GLU A 296 -12.89 -18.64 7.81
CA GLU A 296 -12.49 -17.76 6.71
C GLU A 296 -12.90 -16.31 6.99
N PHE A 297 -14.12 -16.11 7.49
CA PHE A 297 -14.63 -14.79 7.85
C PHE A 297 -13.78 -14.16 8.97
N LYS A 298 -13.36 -14.93 9.98
CA LYS A 298 -12.45 -14.46 11.04
C LYS A 298 -11.09 -13.97 10.50
N ILE A 299 -10.62 -14.48 9.36
CA ILE A 299 -9.39 -13.97 8.74
C ILE A 299 -9.64 -12.58 8.16
N ILE A 300 -10.76 -12.39 7.44
CA ILE A 300 -11.13 -11.09 6.86
C ILE A 300 -11.39 -10.05 7.95
N MET A 301 -12.02 -10.43 9.06
CA MET A 301 -12.30 -9.53 10.19
C MET A 301 -11.06 -8.90 10.85
N LYS A 302 -9.84 -9.38 10.54
CA LYS A 302 -8.59 -8.81 11.06
C LYS A 302 -8.16 -7.55 10.32
N HIS A 303 -8.68 -7.27 9.12
CA HIS A 303 -8.20 -6.14 8.34
C HIS A 303 -8.31 -4.77 9.05
N PRO A 304 -9.32 -4.46 9.89
CA PRO A 304 -9.33 -3.17 10.58
C PRO A 304 -8.24 -3.10 11.65
N GLU A 305 -7.87 -4.23 12.27
CA GLU A 305 -6.73 -4.31 13.18
C GLU A 305 -5.41 -4.08 12.43
N TYR A 306 -5.24 -4.68 11.25
CA TYR A 306 -4.08 -4.41 10.40
C TYR A 306 -4.04 -2.95 9.90
N THR A 307 -5.19 -2.35 9.58
CA THR A 307 -5.31 -0.91 9.30
C THR A 307 -4.78 -0.10 10.48
N ARG A 308 -5.19 -0.42 11.71
CA ARG A 308 -4.70 0.26 12.91
C ARG A 308 -3.18 0.12 13.07
N LEU A 309 -2.65 -1.11 12.95
CA LEU A 309 -1.22 -1.39 13.08
C LEU A 309 -0.38 -0.63 12.05
N ALA A 310 -0.88 -0.47 10.83
CA ALA A 310 -0.20 0.29 9.79
C ALA A 310 -0.20 1.80 10.11
N LEU A 311 -1.34 2.37 10.47
CA LEU A 311 -1.50 3.82 10.56
C LEU A 311 -1.06 4.43 11.90
N GLN A 312 -1.12 3.67 13.01
CA GLN A 312 -0.82 4.18 14.35
C GLN A 312 0.63 4.65 14.52
N GLU A 313 1.55 4.18 13.68
CA GLU A 313 2.97 4.56 13.73
C GLU A 313 3.22 5.96 13.13
N ILE A 314 2.24 6.54 12.43
CA ILE A 314 2.35 7.84 11.80
C ILE A 314 1.91 8.92 12.80
N LYS A 315 2.84 9.74 13.25
CA LYS A 315 2.50 10.84 14.17
C LYS A 315 1.56 11.85 13.52
N GLY A 316 0.47 12.20 14.21
CA GLY A 316 -0.57 13.10 13.69
C GLY A 316 -1.70 12.39 12.93
N PHE A 317 -1.66 11.05 12.83
CA PHE A 317 -2.73 10.22 12.28
C PHE A 317 -3.59 9.57 13.38
N GLU A 318 -3.58 10.07 14.61
CA GLU A 318 -4.29 9.45 15.73
C GLU A 318 -5.81 9.34 15.43
N ASP A 319 -6.44 10.46 15.05
CA ASP A 319 -7.85 10.50 14.64
C ASP A 319 -8.10 9.66 13.38
N ILE A 320 -7.22 9.77 12.38
CA ILE A 320 -7.31 9.05 11.11
C ILE A 320 -7.32 7.55 11.36
N THR A 321 -6.40 7.07 12.19
CA THR A 321 -6.24 5.67 12.57
C THR A 321 -7.49 5.15 13.28
N GLU A 322 -8.05 5.94 14.20
CA GLU A 322 -9.26 5.58 14.93
C GLU A 322 -10.45 5.42 13.98
N TRP A 323 -10.74 6.43 13.16
CA TRP A 323 -11.88 6.39 12.24
C TRP A 323 -11.71 5.31 11.16
N ALA A 324 -10.50 5.16 10.63
CA ALA A 324 -10.15 4.15 9.62
C ALA A 324 -10.25 2.72 10.16
N SER A 325 -9.95 2.46 11.43
CA SER A 325 -9.96 1.09 11.99
C SER A 325 -11.26 0.72 12.72
N ASN A 326 -12.09 1.70 13.07
CA ASN A 326 -13.37 1.47 13.77
C ASN A 326 -14.56 1.29 12.82
N HIS A 327 -14.37 1.37 11.50
CA HIS A 327 -15.47 1.40 10.52
C HIS A 327 -16.40 0.17 10.55
N HIS A 328 -15.97 -0.95 11.14
CA HIS A 328 -16.78 -2.15 11.36
C HIS A 328 -17.31 -2.35 12.80
N GLU A 329 -17.06 -1.38 13.68
CA GLU A 329 -17.65 -1.37 15.01
C GLU A 329 -19.15 -1.04 14.97
N LYS A 330 -19.89 -1.47 15.99
CA LYS A 330 -21.35 -1.28 16.07
C LYS A 330 -21.72 -0.73 17.43
N LEU A 331 -22.71 0.16 17.49
CA LEU A 331 -23.11 0.84 18.73
C LEU A 331 -23.48 -0.11 19.88
N ASN A 332 -23.92 -1.33 19.57
CA ASN A 332 -24.29 -2.34 20.56
C ASN A 332 -23.14 -3.29 20.97
N GLY A 333 -21.89 -3.03 20.59
CA GLY A 333 -20.73 -3.85 20.94
C GLY A 333 -20.61 -5.17 20.17
N LYS A 334 -21.47 -5.43 19.17
CA LYS A 334 -21.40 -6.62 18.30
C LYS A 334 -20.58 -6.38 17.03
N GLY A 335 -19.85 -5.28 16.97
CA GLY A 335 -18.91 -4.96 15.91
C GLY A 335 -17.57 -5.66 16.10
N TYR A 336 -16.60 -5.31 15.25
CA TYR A 336 -15.24 -5.83 15.30
C TYR A 336 -14.25 -4.76 14.83
N PRO A 337 -12.96 -4.84 15.21
CA PRO A 337 -12.29 -5.95 15.89
C PRO A 337 -12.30 -5.90 17.42
N PHE A 338 -12.67 -4.78 18.04
CA PHE A 338 -12.57 -4.55 19.48
C PHE A 338 -13.90 -4.72 20.23
N GLY A 339 -15.04 -4.66 19.52
CA GLY A 339 -16.37 -4.78 20.12
C GLY A 339 -16.78 -3.50 20.87
N MET A 340 -16.40 -2.35 20.33
CA MET A 340 -16.66 -1.03 20.91
C MET A 340 -18.16 -0.72 20.98
N THR A 341 -18.53 0.05 21.98
CA THR A 341 -19.92 0.48 22.21
C THR A 341 -20.16 1.93 21.84
N ASP A 342 -21.42 2.36 21.87
CA ASP A 342 -21.84 3.75 21.71
C ASP A 342 -21.17 4.75 22.66
N LYS A 343 -20.56 4.31 23.75
CA LYS A 343 -19.81 5.19 24.67
C LYS A 343 -18.37 5.42 24.25
N GLU A 344 -17.83 4.53 23.42
CA GLU A 344 -16.44 4.53 22.98
C GLU A 344 -16.30 5.11 21.59
N LEU A 345 -17.28 4.89 20.71
CA LEU A 345 -17.26 5.39 19.34
C LEU A 345 -17.61 6.87 19.31
N ASP A 346 -16.68 7.71 18.86
CA ASP A 346 -16.92 9.13 18.60
C ASP A 346 -17.84 9.35 17.38
N PHE A 347 -18.20 10.60 17.11
CA PHE A 347 -19.09 10.94 16.01
C PHE A 347 -18.52 10.51 14.64
N ASN A 348 -17.22 10.74 14.41
CA ASN A 348 -16.58 10.49 13.13
C ASN A 348 -16.37 9.00 12.85
N SER A 349 -16.10 8.17 13.87
CA SER A 349 -16.11 6.71 13.74
C SER A 349 -17.49 6.20 13.31
N ARG A 350 -18.56 6.70 13.94
CA ARG A 350 -19.94 6.33 13.56
C ARG A 350 -20.29 6.80 12.16
N LEU A 351 -19.85 8.00 11.80
CA LEU A 351 -20.04 8.55 10.46
C LEU A 351 -19.37 7.66 9.42
N MET A 352 -18.12 7.27 9.66
CA MET A 352 -17.38 6.36 8.79
C MET A 352 -18.11 5.03 8.62
N THR A 353 -18.55 4.39 9.70
CA THR A 353 -19.32 3.12 9.64
C THR A 353 -20.60 3.26 8.80
N CYS A 354 -21.38 4.32 9.01
CA CYS A 354 -22.63 4.51 8.26
C CYS A 354 -22.36 4.75 6.77
N LEU A 355 -21.31 5.52 6.45
CA LEU A 355 -20.92 5.83 5.08
C LEU A 355 -20.33 4.62 4.36
N ASP A 356 -19.50 3.82 5.02
CA ASP A 356 -18.94 2.58 4.48
C ASP A 356 -20.06 1.60 4.09
N ILE A 357 -21.01 1.36 4.99
CA ILE A 357 -22.17 0.52 4.70
C ILE A 357 -22.97 1.06 3.52
N TYR A 358 -23.25 2.36 3.50
CA TYR A 358 -24.00 2.97 2.40
C TYR A 358 -23.25 2.88 1.06
N GLN A 359 -21.93 3.12 1.05
CA GLN A 359 -21.07 2.96 -0.11
C GLN A 359 -21.10 1.51 -0.60
N ALA A 360 -20.90 0.54 0.29
CA ALA A 360 -20.91 -0.88 -0.04
C ALA A 360 -22.26 -1.37 -0.61
N LEU A 361 -23.36 -0.73 -0.24
CA LEU A 361 -24.70 -1.03 -0.76
C LEU A 361 -24.98 -0.39 -2.13
N THR A 362 -24.54 0.85 -2.32
CA THR A 362 -24.85 1.66 -3.51
C THR A 362 -23.83 1.55 -4.64
N GLU A 363 -22.64 1.03 -4.36
CA GLU A 363 -21.62 0.84 -5.39
C GLU A 363 -21.94 -0.31 -6.34
N GLU A 364 -21.60 -0.11 -7.61
CA GLU A 364 -21.56 -1.17 -8.60
C GLU A 364 -20.34 -2.06 -8.38
N ARG A 365 -20.56 -3.36 -8.40
CA ARG A 365 -19.51 -4.38 -8.35
C ARG A 365 -19.59 -5.24 -9.62
N PRO A 366 -18.51 -5.92 -10.05
CA PRO A 366 -18.50 -6.66 -11.32
C PRO A 366 -19.64 -7.67 -11.53
N TYR A 367 -20.28 -8.14 -10.45
CA TYR A 367 -21.35 -9.14 -10.46
C TYR A 367 -22.67 -8.66 -9.87
N ARG A 368 -22.75 -7.39 -9.42
CA ARG A 368 -23.93 -6.85 -8.74
C ARG A 368 -24.05 -5.35 -9.03
N GLU A 369 -25.17 -4.96 -9.60
CA GLU A 369 -25.55 -3.54 -9.67
C GLU A 369 -25.65 -2.96 -8.24
N GLY A 370 -25.30 -1.68 -8.11
CA GLY A 370 -25.54 -0.95 -6.87
C GLY A 370 -27.02 -0.91 -6.54
N LEU A 371 -27.37 -0.97 -5.25
CA LEU A 371 -28.75 -0.76 -4.84
C LEU A 371 -29.15 0.70 -5.09
N SER A 372 -30.43 0.93 -5.41
CA SER A 372 -30.98 2.28 -5.42
C SER A 372 -30.91 2.88 -4.01
N HIS A 373 -30.93 4.22 -3.95
CA HIS A 373 -30.91 4.94 -2.68
C HIS A 373 -31.99 4.42 -1.71
N GLU A 374 -33.22 4.23 -2.18
CA GLU A 374 -34.33 3.76 -1.36
C GLU A 374 -34.05 2.39 -0.74
N LYS A 375 -33.56 1.44 -1.55
CA LYS A 375 -33.24 0.08 -1.09
C LYS A 375 -32.05 0.06 -0.12
N ALA A 376 -31.03 0.87 -0.38
CA ALA A 376 -29.90 1.01 0.55
C ALA A 376 -30.39 1.57 1.89
N MET A 377 -31.26 2.59 1.86
CA MET A 377 -31.82 3.19 3.05
C MET A 377 -32.78 2.28 3.83
N GLU A 378 -33.50 1.37 3.17
CA GLU A 378 -34.26 0.31 3.87
C GLU A 378 -33.35 -0.56 4.74
N ILE A 379 -32.19 -0.95 4.22
CA ILE A 379 -31.19 -1.75 4.94
C ILE A 379 -30.59 -0.95 6.10
N LEU A 380 -30.15 0.30 5.85
CA LEU A 380 -29.63 1.16 6.92
C LEU A 380 -30.66 1.40 8.03
N LYS A 381 -31.93 1.65 7.69
CA LYS A 381 -33.02 1.81 8.68
C LYS A 381 -33.20 0.55 9.52
N SER A 382 -33.15 -0.63 8.92
CA SER A 382 -33.17 -1.89 9.66
C SER A 382 -31.97 -2.02 10.61
N MET A 383 -30.75 -1.67 10.16
CA MET A 383 -29.55 -1.69 11.03
C MET A 383 -29.66 -0.68 12.19
N MET A 384 -30.19 0.52 11.91
CA MET A 384 -30.50 1.55 12.90
C MET A 384 -31.50 1.04 13.95
N ASP A 385 -32.60 0.41 13.54
CA ASP A 385 -33.64 -0.11 14.43
C ASP A 385 -33.11 -1.24 15.35
N ASN A 386 -32.10 -1.99 14.87
CA ASN A 386 -31.39 -3.00 15.66
C ASN A 386 -30.29 -2.42 16.57
N GLY A 387 -30.10 -1.10 16.57
CA GLY A 387 -29.06 -0.41 17.36
C GLY A 387 -27.64 -0.71 16.89
N PHE A 388 -27.44 -1.02 15.61
CA PHE A 388 -26.11 -1.29 15.07
C PHE A 388 -25.38 -0.01 14.66
N ILE A 389 -26.10 0.96 14.11
CA ILE A 389 -25.56 2.20 13.54
C ILE A 389 -26.33 3.43 14.03
N ASP A 390 -25.73 4.62 13.88
CA ASP A 390 -26.23 5.85 14.48
C ASP A 390 -27.52 6.36 13.80
N THR A 391 -28.54 6.64 14.63
CA THR A 391 -29.86 7.08 14.19
C THR A 391 -29.83 8.43 13.49
N LYS A 392 -29.07 9.40 14.02
CA LYS A 392 -29.03 10.75 13.45
C LYS A 392 -28.30 10.71 12.11
N ILE A 393 -27.13 10.07 12.09
CA ILE A 393 -26.32 9.97 10.88
C ILE A 393 -27.07 9.25 9.77
N THR A 394 -27.76 8.14 10.09
CA THR A 394 -28.57 7.41 9.09
C THR A 394 -29.66 8.29 8.46
N ARG A 395 -30.35 9.12 9.26
CA ARG A 395 -31.37 10.05 8.75
C ARG A 395 -30.77 11.17 7.91
N ASP A 396 -29.59 11.65 8.30
CA ASP A 396 -28.89 12.70 7.58
C ASP A 396 -28.35 12.18 6.22
N ILE A 397 -27.90 10.92 6.14
CA ILE A 397 -27.58 10.23 4.88
C ILE A 397 -28.80 10.18 3.95
N ASP A 398 -29.98 9.81 4.45
CA ASP A 398 -31.25 9.81 3.69
C ASP A 398 -31.54 11.21 3.11
N CYS A 399 -31.44 12.24 3.97
CA CYS A 399 -31.72 13.63 3.61
C CYS A 399 -30.76 14.21 2.56
N VAL A 400 -29.48 13.86 2.65
CA VAL A 400 -28.42 14.40 1.79
C VAL A 400 -28.39 13.67 0.45
N PHE A 401 -28.38 12.34 0.46
CA PHE A 401 -28.16 11.57 -0.76
C PHE A 401 -29.41 11.35 -1.60
N SER A 402 -30.63 11.43 -1.04
CA SER A 402 -31.88 11.42 -1.82
C SER A 402 -32.00 12.57 -2.84
N LYS A 403 -31.21 13.64 -2.66
CA LYS A 403 -31.18 14.80 -3.57
C LYS A 403 -30.14 14.66 -4.69
N LEU A 404 -29.28 13.65 -4.59
CA LEU A 404 -28.16 13.40 -5.51
C LEU A 404 -28.39 12.14 -6.36
N SER A 405 -29.23 11.22 -5.89
CA SER A 405 -29.81 10.09 -6.62
C SER A 405 -30.93 10.53 -7.55
#